data_AF-A0A957MTD8-F1
#
_entry.id   AF-A0A957MTD8-F1
#
_cell.length_a   1.000
_cell.length_b   1.000
_cell.length_c   1.000
_cell.angle_alpha   90.00
_cell.angle_beta   90.00
_cell.angle_gamma   90.00
#
_symmetry.space_group_name_H-M   'P 1'
#
loop_
_entity.id
_entity.type
_entity.pdbx_description
1 polymer ?
#
loop_
_entity_poly.entity_id
_entity_poly.type
_entity_poly.pdbx_seq_one_letter_code
_entity_poly.pdbx_strand_id
1 'polypeptide(L)' 'LYLSTVPALQPISVALPRFNNIYGANPPLIQAAALMAMALPVLIFFLAQRVFIQGVVVTGVEK' A
#
# COMPACT_ATOMS: atom_id res chain seq x y z
N LEU A 1 21.41 4.48 2.80
CA LEU A 1 20.25 4.51 1.87
C LEU A 1 20.62 5.39 0.68
N TYR A 2 20.86 4.81 -0.50
CA TYR A 2 21.37 5.55 -1.67
C TYR A 2 20.36 6.59 -2.21
N LEU A 3 19.05 6.33 -2.10
CA LEU A 3 17.98 7.23 -2.59
C LEU A 3 17.35 8.11 -1.50
N SER A 4 17.93 8.16 -0.28
CA SER A 4 17.35 8.96 0.81
C SER A 4 17.40 10.46 0.57
N THR A 5 18.29 10.92 -0.32
CA THR A 5 18.50 12.33 -0.65
C THR A 5 17.72 12.81 -1.88
N VAL A 6 17.04 11.90 -2.59
CA VAL A 6 16.27 12.22 -3.80
C VAL A 6 14.79 11.87 -3.58
N PRO A 7 13.99 12.78 -3.00
CA PRO A 7 12.60 12.50 -2.61
C PRO A 7 11.71 11.99 -3.75
N ALA A 8 11.95 12.43 -4.99
CA ALA A 8 11.17 12.05 -6.16
C ALA A 8 11.29 10.56 -6.53
N LEU A 9 12.33 9.87 -6.05
CA LEU A 9 12.57 8.44 -6.30
C LEU A 9 12.22 7.57 -5.10
N GLN A 10 11.67 8.15 -4.02
CA GLN A 10 11.34 7.41 -2.81
C GLN A 10 10.01 6.68 -2.98
N PRO A 11 9.92 5.42 -2.54
CA PRO A 11 8.64 4.75 -2.49
C PRO A 11 7.72 5.43 -1.46
N ILE A 12 6.41 5.30 -1.66
CA ILE A 12 5.40 5.90 -0.78
C ILE A 12 5.56 5.46 0.68
N SER A 13 6.06 4.24 0.94
CA SER A 13 6.34 3.73 2.28
C SER A 13 7.38 4.55 3.06
N VAL A 14 8.31 5.21 2.36
CA VAL A 14 9.33 6.10 2.96
C VAL A 14 8.78 7.52 3.14
N ALA A 15 7.95 7.98 2.20
CA ALA A 15 7.38 9.33 2.23
C ALA A 15 6.21 9.48 3.22
N LEU A 16 5.41 8.45 3.43
CA LEU A 16 4.19 8.50 4.25
C LEU A 16 4.46 8.83 5.73
N PRO A 17 5.47 8.24 6.41
CA PRO A 17 5.79 8.64 7.79
C PRO A 17 6.23 10.11 7.89
N ARG A 18 6.93 10.63 6.88
CA ARG A 18 7.31 12.06 6.83
C ARG A 18 6.08 12.95 6.69
N PHE A 19 5.14 12.58 5.82
CA PHE A 19 3.85 13.26 5.69
C PHE A 19 3.09 13.27 7.02
N ASN A 20 3.07 12.15 7.73
CA ASN A 20 2.44 12.05 9.04
C ASN A 20 3.09 12.96 10.09
N ASN A 21 4.42 13.11 10.06
CA ASN A 21 5.11 14.03 10.97
C ASN A 21 4.78 15.50 10.66
N ILE A 22 4.59 15.88 9.39
CA ILE A 22 4.27 17.26 8.98
C ILE A 22 2.81 17.60 9.27
N TYR A 23 1.89 16.68 8.97
CA TYR A 23 0.44 16.90 9.06
C TYR A 23 -0.21 16.20 10.25
N GLY A 24 0.55 15.76 11.26
CA GLY A 24 0.05 14.96 12.37
C GLY A 24 -1.07 15.64 13.18
N ALA A 25 -1.10 16.96 13.20
CA ALA A 25 -2.17 17.75 13.80
C ALA A 25 -3.45 17.85 12.94
N ASN A 26 -3.44 17.32 11.72
CA ASN A 26 -4.56 17.37 10.77
C ASN A 26 -5.01 15.94 10.40
N PRO A 27 -5.81 15.27 11.25
CA PRO A 27 -6.24 13.89 11.02
C PRO A 27 -6.87 13.62 9.63
N PRO A 28 -7.70 14.52 9.05
CA PRO A 28 -8.25 14.28 7.71
C PRO A 28 -7.19 14.11 6.62
N LEU A 29 -6.08 14.86 6.70
CA LEU A 29 -4.99 14.75 5.73
C LEU A 29 -4.26 13.41 5.87
N ILE A 30 -4.05 12.96 7.12
CA ILE A 30 -3.42 11.66 7.40
C ILE A 30 -4.28 10.52 6.86
N GLN A 31 -5.59 10.58 7.06
CA GLN A 31 -6.53 9.58 6.55
C GLN A 31 -6.57 9.57 5.02
N ALA A 32 -6.59 10.74 4.38
CA ALA A 32 -6.52 10.83 2.93
C ALA A 32 -5.22 10.21 2.38
N ALA A 33 -4.08 10.47 3.02
CA ALA A 33 -2.81 9.88 2.63
C ALA A 33 -2.79 8.34 2.80
N ALA A 34 -3.38 7.83 3.88
CA ALA A 34 -3.54 6.39 4.09
C ALA A 34 -4.43 5.75 3.01
N LEU A 35 -5.55 6.38 2.66
CA LEU A 35 -6.43 5.90 1.58
C LEU A 35 -5.70 5.87 0.23
N MET A 36 -4.95 6.92 -0.11
CA MET A 36 -4.14 6.96 -1.33
C MET A 36 -3.09 5.85 -1.36
N ALA A 37 -2.42 5.58 -0.23
CA ALA A 37 -1.42 4.53 -0.14
C ALA A 37 -2.02 3.12 -0.32
N MET A 38 -3.25 2.91 0.14
CA MET A 38 -3.96 1.64 0.02
C MET A 38 -4.66 1.45 -1.34
N ALA A 39 -4.91 2.53 -2.09
CA ALA A 39 -5.66 2.46 -3.34
C ALA A 39 -5.04 1.46 -4.33
N LEU A 40 -3.73 1.55 -4.58
CA LEU A 40 -3.04 0.66 -5.51
C LEU A 40 -3.08 -0.83 -5.09
N PRO A 41 -2.68 -1.22 -3.86
CA PRO A 41 -2.73 -2.63 -3.47
C PRO A 41 -4.17 -3.18 -3.42
N VAL A 42 -5.16 -2.36 -3.04
CA VAL A 42 -6.57 -2.78 -3.06
C VAL A 42 -7.04 -3.01 -4.50
N LEU A 43 -6.70 -2.12 -5.44
CA LEU A 43 -7.01 -2.31 -6.86
C LEU A 43 -6.36 -3.58 -7.41
N ILE A 44 -5.07 -3.81 -7.10
CA ILE A 44 -4.36 -5.03 -7.50
C ILE A 44 -5.07 -6.26 -6.91
N PHE A 45 -5.47 -6.22 -5.64
CA PHE A 45 -6.17 -7.32 -4.99
C PHE A 45 -7.48 -7.67 -5.70
N PHE A 46 -8.28 -6.67 -6.08
CA PHE A 46 -9.53 -6.91 -6.83
C PHE A 46 -9.28 -7.43 -8.25
N LEU A 47 -8.26 -6.93 -8.95
CA LEU A 47 -7.89 -7.41 -10.28
C LEU A 47 -7.33 -8.84 -10.26
N ALA A 48 -6.62 -9.20 -9.20
CA ALA A 48 -5.99 -10.51 -9.03
C ALA A 48 -6.91 -11.55 -8.36
N GLN A 49 -8.17 -11.24 -8.06
CA GLN A 49 -9.12 -12.16 -7.39
C GLN A 49 -9.15 -13.56 -8.03
N ARG A 50 -9.23 -13.64 -9.36
CA ARG A 50 -9.25 -14.93 -10.09
C ARG A 50 -7.99 -15.76 -9.84
N VAL A 51 -6.82 -15.13 -9.83
CA VAL A 51 -5.53 -15.79 -9.59
C VAL A 51 -5.45 -16.30 -8.15
N PHE A 52 -5.88 -15.47 -7.19
CA PHE A 52 -5.88 -15.86 -5.77
C PHE A 52 -6.86 -17.01 -5.48
N ILE A 53 -8.05 -17.02 -6.08
CA ILE A 53 -9.03 -18.10 -5.91
C ILE A 53 -8.50 -19.42 -6.51
N GLN A 54 -7.86 -19.37 -7.68
CA GLN A 54 -7.25 -20.57 -8.28
C GLN A 54 -6.12 -21.14 -7.40
N GLY A 55 -5.31 -20.29 -6.77
CA GLY A 55 -4.29 -20.72 -5.80
C GLY A 55 -4.88 -21.43 -4.58
N VAL A 56 -5.99 -20.94 -4.01
CA VAL A 56 -6.68 -21.57 -2.88
C VAL A 56 -7.23 -22.95 -3.26
N VAL A 57 -7.84 -23.09 -4.44
CA VAL A 57 -8.40 -24.36 -4.92
C VAL A 57 -7.31 -25.42 -5.16
N VAL A 58 -6.14 -25.03 -5.69
CA VAL A 58 -5.02 -25.96 -5.92
C VAL A 58 -4.39 -26.43 -4.60
N THR A 59 -4.43 -25.63 -3.53
CA THR A 59 -3.98 -26.03 -2.19
C THR A 59 -5.06 -26.73 -1.35
N GLY A 60 -6.27 -26.90 -1.89
CA GLY A 60 -7.30 -27.74 -1.31
C GLY A 60 -6.96 -29.22 -1.52
N VAL A 61 -5.89 -29.68 -0.87
CA VAL A 61 -5.67 -31.11 -0.66
C VAL A 61 -6.89 -31.63 0.10
N GLU A 62 -7.48 -32.68 -0.46
CA GLU A 62 -8.58 -33.47 0.07
C GLU A 62 -8.53 -33.56 1.60
N LYS A 63 -9.67 -33.26 2.25
CA LYS A 63 -10.02 -33.94 3.49
C LYS A 63 -10.80 -35.18 3.15
#